data_AF-A0A7J8EXX4-F1
#
_entry.id   AF-A0A7J8EXX4-F1
#
_cell.length_a   1.000
_cell.length_b   1.000
_cell.length_c   1.000
_cell.angle_alpha   90.00
_cell.angle_beta   90.00
_cell.angle_gamma   90.00
#
_symmetry.space_group_name_H-M   'P 1'
#
loop_
_entity.id
_entity.type
_entity.pdbx_description
1 polymer ?
#
loop_
_entity_poly.entity_id
_entity_poly.type
_entity_poly.pdbx_seq_one_letter_code
_entity_poly.pdbx_strand_id
1 'polypeptide(L)'
;MIFFRVHEPGNGFTLTVTTDPNLFPCNVISQTPNGRFTLVVPHQHRNCSFSIIYPVAIKIYDLTLGHFNGLQLKKPSAGCGGKGDFVELLGGTGLDPSKMMPLADLCYPFHGPAQMKIGCDNTVVRMVSSGKHINRVTFDYRQLEPYELENPNGNSIPEFCLSTL
;
A
#
# COMPACT_ATOMS: atom_id res chain seq x y z
N MET A 1 12.23 14.00 15.83
CA MET A 1 12.74 14.35 17.17
C MET A 1 13.48 15.67 17.06
N ILE A 2 13.29 16.60 17.99
CA ILE A 2 14.00 17.88 17.99
C ILE A 2 14.98 17.86 19.16
N PHE A 3 16.27 17.98 18.87
CA PHE A 3 17.34 18.05 19.88
C PHE A 3 18.00 19.42 19.78
N PHE A 4 18.24 20.04 20.93
CA PHE A 4 18.85 21.37 20.99
C PHE A 4 19.68 21.53 22.27
N ARG A 5 20.65 22.44 22.21
CA ARG A 5 21.49 22.81 23.36
C ARG A 5 21.52 24.32 23.48
N VAL A 6 21.08 24.84 24.63
CA VAL A 6 21.17 26.25 24.98
C VAL A 6 22.44 26.45 25.81
N HIS A 7 23.33 27.32 25.34
CA HIS A 7 24.69 27.46 25.90
C HIS A 7 24.83 28.57 26.94
N GLU A 8 23.98 29.59 26.90
CA GLU A 8 24.12 30.79 27.73
C GLU A 8 22.91 30.97 28.66
N PRO A 9 23.13 31.29 29.95
CA PRO A 9 22.05 31.64 30.87
C PRO A 9 21.27 32.86 30.36
N GLY A 10 19.95 32.72 30.23
CA GLY A 10 19.06 33.79 29.75
C GLY A 10 18.69 33.71 28.28
N ASN A 11 19.35 32.86 27.49
CA ASN A 11 18.97 32.60 26.10
C ASN A 11 17.97 31.44 26.02
N GLY A 12 17.17 31.44 24.96
CA GLY A 12 16.20 30.39 24.67
C GLY A 12 15.60 30.58 23.30
N PHE A 13 14.73 29.68 22.90
CA PHE A 13 13.93 29.83 21.69
C PHE A 13 12.53 29.25 21.95
N THR A 14 11.58 29.65 21.12
CA THR A 14 10.23 29.11 21.13
C THR A 14 10.01 28.37 19.82
N LEU A 15 9.58 27.11 19.92
CA LEU A 15 9.10 26.35 18.77
C LEU A 15 7.59 26.43 18.74
N THR A 16 7.06 26.91 17.62
CA THR A 16 5.63 26.84 17.34
C THR A 16 5.44 25.83 16.21
N VAL A 17 4.77 24.72 16.52
CA VAL A 17 4.45 23.67 15.55
C VAL A 17 2.98 23.79 15.20
N THR A 18 2.68 24.07 13.93
CA THR A 18 1.34 24.03 13.38
C THR A 18 1.20 22.80 12.51
N THR A 19 0.12 22.05 12.69
CA THR A 19 -0.17 20.86 11.88
C THR A 19 -1.46 21.08 11.12
N ASP A 20 -1.40 20.97 9.80
CA ASP A 20 -2.61 20.91 8.97
C ASP A 20 -3.10 19.46 8.86
N PRO A 21 -4.38 19.19 9.13
CA PRO A 21 -4.92 17.84 9.06
C PRO A 21 -4.93 17.34 7.61
N ASN A 22 -4.15 16.30 7.32
CA ASN A 22 -4.23 15.60 6.04
C ASN A 22 -5.26 14.46 6.12
N LEU A 23 -6.51 14.76 5.76
CA LEU A 23 -7.63 13.82 5.85
C LEU A 23 -7.52 12.64 4.88
N PHE A 24 -6.80 12.80 3.76
CA PHE A 24 -6.63 11.79 2.72
C PHE A 24 -5.15 11.60 2.37
N PRO A 25 -4.38 10.99 3.29
CA PRO A 25 -2.94 10.84 3.11
C PRO A 25 -2.64 9.93 1.92
N CYS A 26 -1.70 10.39 1.09
CA CYS A 26 -1.31 9.79 -0.19
C CYS A 26 0.22 9.74 -0.26
N ASN A 27 0.78 8.66 -0.81
CA ASN A 27 2.22 8.35 -0.78
C ASN A 27 2.76 8.17 0.64
N VAL A 28 2.06 7.34 1.40
CA VAL A 28 2.32 7.08 2.82
C VAL A 28 3.36 5.98 2.94
N ILE A 29 4.19 6.04 3.99
CA ILE A 29 5.08 4.96 4.41
C ILE A 29 4.60 4.48 5.78
N SER A 30 4.49 3.17 5.98
CA SER A 30 4.09 2.60 7.27
C SER A 30 5.10 2.99 8.35
N GLN A 31 4.61 3.57 9.44
CA GLN A 31 5.45 3.94 10.59
C GLN A 31 5.67 2.76 11.56
N THR A 32 4.87 1.71 11.43
CA THR A 32 4.88 0.52 12.29
C THR A 32 4.96 -0.74 11.44
N PRO A 33 5.46 -1.87 11.99
CA PRO A 33 5.54 -3.15 11.26
C PRO A 33 4.16 -3.83 11.09
N ASN A 34 3.15 -3.36 11.80
CA ASN A 34 1.78 -3.84 11.71
C ASN A 34 0.79 -2.70 11.91
N GLY A 35 -0.40 -2.86 11.34
CA GLY A 35 -1.47 -1.87 11.50
C GLY A 35 -2.64 -2.12 10.55
N ARG A 36 -3.60 -1.22 10.61
CA ARG A 36 -4.72 -1.13 9.68
C ARG A 36 -4.71 0.21 9.01
N PHE A 37 -4.93 0.23 7.70
CA PHE A 37 -4.98 1.47 6.95
C PHE A 37 -6.13 1.46 5.94
N THR A 38 -6.73 2.64 5.76
CA THR A 38 -7.77 2.88 4.76
C THR A 38 -7.27 3.94 3.81
N LEU A 39 -6.89 3.53 2.61
CA LEU A 39 -6.51 4.45 1.55
C LEU A 39 -7.77 4.90 0.81
N VAL A 40 -7.97 6.22 0.72
CA VAL A 40 -9.13 6.84 0.05
C VAL A 40 -8.63 7.88 -0.94
N VAL A 41 -9.13 7.82 -2.17
CA VAL A 41 -8.91 8.85 -3.20
C VAL A 41 -10.27 9.41 -3.63
N PRO A 42 -10.68 10.57 -3.11
CA PRO A 42 -12.00 11.14 -3.38
C PRO A 42 -12.00 12.00 -4.65
N HIS A 43 -12.65 11.54 -5.72
CA HIS A 43 -12.88 12.33 -6.95
C HIS A 43 -11.61 13.01 -7.54
N GLN A 44 -10.45 12.38 -7.37
CA GLN A 44 -9.18 12.91 -7.84
C GLN A 44 -8.52 11.97 -8.85
N HIS A 45 -8.11 12.52 -9.99
CA HIS A 45 -7.32 11.82 -11.00
C HIS A 45 -5.87 11.75 -10.53
N ARG A 46 -5.61 10.92 -9.52
CA ARG A 46 -4.32 10.83 -8.85
C ARG A 46 -4.09 9.40 -8.37
N ASN A 47 -2.87 8.93 -8.59
CA ASN A 47 -2.42 7.66 -8.04
C ASN A 47 -1.90 7.89 -6.61
N CYS A 48 -2.30 7.03 -5.68
CA CYS A 48 -1.85 7.10 -4.30
C CYS A 48 -1.30 5.77 -3.84
N SER A 49 -0.21 5.81 -3.07
CA SER A 49 0.42 4.61 -2.53
C SER A 49 0.47 4.61 -1.01
N PHE A 50 0.50 3.40 -0.45
CA PHE A 50 0.90 3.09 0.90
C PHE A 50 2.04 2.06 0.85
N SER A 51 3.22 2.43 1.34
CA SER A 51 4.44 1.65 1.24
C SER A 51 4.79 1.03 2.58
N ILE A 52 5.16 -0.23 2.58
CA ILE A 52 5.55 -1.02 3.76
C ILE A 52 6.97 -1.50 3.50
N ILE A 53 7.89 -1.18 4.39
CA ILE A 53 9.33 -1.42 4.21
C ILE A 53 9.81 -2.70 4.89
N TYR A 54 8.92 -3.70 4.94
CA TYR A 54 9.18 -5.02 5.50
C TYR A 54 8.41 -6.09 4.71
N PRO A 55 8.89 -7.35 4.69
CA PRO A 55 8.08 -8.49 4.26
C PRO A 55 6.81 -8.61 5.10
N VAL A 56 5.66 -8.82 4.45
CA VAL A 56 4.37 -8.53 5.08
C VAL A 56 3.26 -9.49 4.64
N ALA A 57 2.39 -9.84 5.58
CA ALA A 57 1.08 -10.39 5.32
C ALA A 57 0.07 -9.25 5.22
N ILE A 58 -0.55 -9.08 4.05
CA ILE A 58 -1.62 -8.11 3.81
C ILE A 58 -2.96 -8.82 3.82
N LYS A 59 -3.93 -8.24 4.51
CA LYS A 59 -5.32 -8.71 4.55
C LYS A 59 -6.26 -7.57 4.18
N ILE A 60 -6.81 -7.62 2.97
CA ILE A 60 -7.76 -6.63 2.46
C ILE A 60 -9.16 -7.02 2.94
N TYR A 61 -9.91 -6.07 3.50
CA TYR A 61 -11.28 -6.29 4.01
C TYR A 61 -12.35 -5.72 3.10
N ASP A 62 -12.06 -4.55 2.52
CA ASP A 62 -13.02 -3.75 1.79
C ASP A 62 -12.32 -3.08 0.63
N LEU A 63 -12.85 -3.27 -0.58
CA LEU A 63 -12.41 -2.59 -1.77
C LEU A 63 -13.63 -2.00 -2.48
N THR A 64 -13.67 -0.68 -2.57
CA THR A 64 -14.65 0.08 -3.33
C THR A 64 -13.93 0.77 -4.48
N LEU A 65 -14.34 0.47 -5.70
CA LEU A 65 -13.77 1.04 -6.92
C LEU A 65 -14.87 1.63 -7.81
N GLY A 66 -14.47 2.64 -8.58
CA GLY A 66 -15.25 3.19 -9.68
C GLY A 66 -15.61 2.14 -10.74
N HIS A 67 -16.82 2.26 -11.29
CA HIS A 67 -17.50 1.28 -12.14
C HIS A 67 -16.57 0.54 -13.13
N PHE A 68 -16.52 -0.80 -13.00
CA PHE A 68 -15.95 -1.67 -14.03
C PHE A 68 -17.06 -2.02 -15.04
N ASN A 69 -17.10 -1.32 -16.18
CA ASN A 69 -18.03 -1.68 -17.26
C ASN A 69 -17.55 -2.97 -17.94
N GLY A 70 -18.00 -4.12 -17.43
CA GLY A 70 -17.87 -5.38 -18.13
C GLY A 70 -18.12 -6.60 -17.26
N LEU A 71 -19.22 -7.31 -17.53
CA LEU A 71 -19.34 -8.74 -17.24
C LEU A 71 -18.16 -9.46 -17.92
N GLN A 72 -17.05 -9.64 -17.24
CA GLN A 72 -16.03 -10.61 -17.64
C GLN A 72 -15.80 -11.59 -16.49
N LEU A 73 -16.64 -12.62 -16.51
CA LEU A 73 -16.42 -13.92 -15.90
C LEU A 73 -15.28 -14.66 -16.63
N LYS A 74 -14.11 -14.02 -16.77
CA LYS A 74 -12.89 -14.63 -17.34
C LYS A 74 -11.70 -14.26 -16.47
N LYS A 75 -10.94 -15.30 -16.09
CA LYS A 75 -9.69 -15.22 -15.32
C LYS A 75 -8.88 -13.98 -15.74
N PRO A 76 -8.39 -13.15 -14.81
CA PRO A 76 -7.53 -12.03 -15.14
C PRO A 76 -6.15 -12.56 -15.54
N SER A 77 -6.00 -13.01 -16.79
CA SER A 77 -4.70 -13.30 -17.40
C SER A 77 -4.04 -12.06 -18.00
N ALA A 78 -4.75 -10.92 -18.02
CA ALA A 78 -4.24 -9.61 -18.40
C ALA A 78 -4.67 -8.61 -17.31
N GLY A 79 -3.69 -7.87 -16.76
CA GLY A 79 -3.86 -6.95 -15.62
C GLY A 79 -4.98 -5.91 -15.76
N CYS A 80 -5.17 -5.07 -14.75
CA CYS A 80 -6.23 -4.05 -14.76
C CYS A 80 -5.90 -2.84 -15.66
N GLY A 81 -4.70 -2.80 -16.25
CA GLY A 81 -4.23 -1.72 -17.12
C GLY A 81 -5.24 -1.33 -18.21
N GLY A 82 -5.64 -0.06 -18.21
CA GLY A 82 -6.59 0.51 -19.18
C GLY A 82 -8.07 0.30 -18.85
N LYS A 83 -8.43 -0.36 -17.74
CA LYS A 83 -9.81 -0.74 -17.40
C LYS A 83 -10.52 0.21 -16.41
N GLY A 84 -9.87 1.29 -15.98
CA GLY A 84 -10.45 2.30 -15.09
C GLY A 84 -9.71 2.44 -13.77
N ASP A 85 -10.45 2.41 -12.66
CA ASP A 85 -9.93 2.54 -11.30
C ASP A 85 -9.57 1.15 -10.76
N PHE A 86 -8.40 0.99 -10.16
CA PHE A 86 -7.96 -0.30 -9.62
C PHE A 86 -6.92 -0.15 -8.49
N VAL A 87 -6.67 -1.24 -7.78
CA VAL A 87 -5.60 -1.32 -6.78
C VAL A 87 -4.54 -2.34 -7.23
N GLU A 88 -3.28 -1.95 -7.16
CA GLU A 88 -2.11 -2.81 -7.42
C GLU A 88 -1.44 -3.13 -6.09
N LEU A 89 -1.02 -4.38 -5.93
CA LEU A 89 -0.06 -4.80 -4.93
C LEU A 89 1.29 -4.96 -5.63
N LEU A 90 2.27 -4.18 -5.21
CA LEU A 90 3.61 -4.19 -5.79
C LEU A 90 4.62 -4.72 -4.76
N GLY A 91 5.65 -5.39 -5.24
CA GLY A 91 6.77 -5.87 -4.44
C GLY A 91 8.11 -5.52 -5.07
N GLY A 92 9.13 -5.30 -4.25
CA GLY A 92 10.49 -5.10 -4.71
C GLY A 92 11.45 -4.69 -3.60
N THR A 93 12.67 -4.33 -3.99
CA THR A 93 13.75 -3.96 -3.07
C THR A 93 13.93 -2.44 -2.92
N GLY A 94 13.39 -1.65 -3.85
CA GLY A 94 13.43 -0.18 -3.82
C GLY A 94 12.17 0.43 -3.20
N LEU A 95 12.11 1.77 -3.12
CA LEU A 95 10.92 2.53 -2.66
C LEU A 95 10.16 3.22 -3.80
N ASP A 96 10.64 3.09 -5.03
CA ASP A 96 10.03 3.69 -6.21
C ASP A 96 9.00 2.73 -6.81
N PRO A 97 7.67 2.99 -6.65
CA PRO A 97 6.64 2.08 -7.12
C PRO A 97 6.62 1.89 -8.65
N SER A 98 7.24 2.80 -9.41
CA SER A 98 7.32 2.67 -10.87
C SER A 98 8.30 1.59 -11.34
N LYS A 99 9.22 1.17 -10.46
CA LYS A 99 10.24 0.14 -10.71
C LYS A 99 9.96 -1.17 -9.97
N MET A 100 8.87 -1.22 -9.21
CA MET A 100 8.45 -2.42 -8.49
C MET A 100 7.69 -3.37 -9.39
N MET A 101 7.70 -4.65 -9.03
CA MET A 101 6.97 -5.69 -9.74
C MET A 101 5.51 -5.72 -9.29
N PRO A 102 4.53 -5.72 -10.21
CA PRO A 102 3.14 -5.96 -9.84
C PRO A 102 2.93 -7.43 -9.47
N LEU A 103 2.50 -7.66 -8.23
CA LEU A 103 2.21 -8.98 -7.67
C LEU A 103 0.74 -9.38 -7.88
N ALA A 104 -0.16 -8.40 -7.79
CA ALA A 104 -1.59 -8.60 -8.03
C ALA A 104 -2.28 -7.29 -8.38
N ASP A 105 -3.26 -7.37 -9.28
CA ASP A 105 -4.16 -6.25 -9.56
C ASP A 105 -5.59 -6.61 -9.14
N LEU A 106 -6.25 -5.68 -8.45
CA LEU A 106 -7.61 -5.80 -7.95
C LEU A 106 -8.49 -4.84 -8.74
N CYS A 107 -9.21 -5.39 -9.73
CA CYS A 107 -10.06 -4.57 -10.61
C CYS A 107 -11.53 -4.52 -10.18
N TYR A 108 -11.94 -5.31 -9.19
CA TYR A 108 -13.34 -5.49 -8.83
C TYR A 108 -13.58 -5.12 -7.37
N PRO A 109 -14.67 -4.42 -7.05
CA PRO A 109 -15.05 -4.18 -5.67
C PRO A 109 -15.39 -5.51 -5.01
N PHE A 110 -14.98 -5.68 -3.76
CA PHE A 110 -15.37 -6.83 -2.95
C PHE A 110 -15.44 -6.46 -1.48
N HIS A 111 -16.31 -7.19 -0.77
CA HIS A 111 -16.46 -7.12 0.67
C HIS A 111 -16.10 -8.49 1.23
N GLY A 112 -15.08 -8.55 2.08
CA GLY A 112 -14.62 -9.79 2.69
C GLY A 112 -13.10 -9.86 2.78
N PRO A 113 -12.57 -10.70 3.69
CA PRO A 113 -11.13 -10.79 3.88
C PRO A 113 -10.46 -11.56 2.74
N ALA A 114 -9.55 -10.91 2.02
CA ALA A 114 -8.59 -11.55 1.12
C ALA A 114 -7.19 -11.35 1.67
N GLN A 115 -6.46 -12.44 1.93
CA GLN A 115 -5.13 -12.41 2.53
C GLN A 115 -4.05 -12.88 1.56
N MET A 116 -2.90 -12.21 1.58
CA MET A 116 -1.72 -12.55 0.79
C MET A 116 -0.45 -12.36 1.62
N LYS A 117 0.50 -13.28 1.48
CA LYS A 117 1.84 -13.16 2.08
C LYS A 117 2.83 -12.72 1.01
N ILE A 118 3.59 -11.67 1.30
CA ILE A 118 4.53 -11.02 0.37
C ILE A 118 5.91 -11.00 1.03
N GLY A 119 6.84 -11.77 0.47
CA GLY A 119 8.21 -11.93 0.99
C GLY A 119 9.22 -10.88 0.50
N CYS A 120 8.76 -9.80 -0.12
CA CYS A 120 9.63 -8.74 -0.66
C CYS A 120 10.08 -7.78 0.44
N ASP A 121 11.28 -7.20 0.32
CA ASP A 121 11.78 -6.19 1.25
C ASP A 121 10.80 -5.03 1.42
N ASN A 122 10.26 -4.54 0.30
CA ASN A 122 9.26 -3.49 0.26
C ASN A 122 8.01 -3.98 -0.48
N THR A 123 6.86 -3.60 0.06
CA THR A 123 5.53 -3.85 -0.52
C THR A 123 4.76 -2.55 -0.63
N VAL A 124 4.03 -2.36 -1.72
CA VAL A 124 3.21 -1.16 -1.92
C VAL A 124 1.78 -1.54 -2.28
N VAL A 125 0.82 -0.96 -1.56
CA VAL A 125 -0.59 -0.91 -1.98
C VAL A 125 -0.78 0.39 -2.75
N ARG A 126 -1.01 0.31 -4.05
CA ARG A 126 -1.17 1.47 -4.93
C ARG A 126 -2.57 1.51 -5.51
N MET A 127 -3.24 2.64 -5.33
CA MET A 127 -4.51 2.94 -5.97
C MET A 127 -4.26 3.77 -7.22
N VAL A 128 -4.80 3.31 -8.36
CA VAL A 128 -4.85 4.04 -9.61
C VAL A 128 -6.27 4.56 -9.78
N SER A 129 -6.42 5.89 -9.84
CA SER A 129 -7.73 6.56 -9.84
C SER A 129 -7.89 7.48 -11.04
N SER A 130 -8.98 7.29 -11.78
CA SER A 130 -9.43 8.16 -12.87
C SER A 130 -10.05 9.47 -12.39
N GLY A 131 -10.35 9.60 -11.09
CA GLY A 131 -10.97 10.79 -10.50
C GLY A 131 -12.48 10.90 -10.68
N LYS A 132 -13.12 9.93 -11.33
CA LYS A 132 -14.57 9.94 -11.54
C LYS A 132 -15.35 9.46 -10.31
N HIS A 133 -14.70 8.71 -9.41
CA HIS A 133 -15.34 8.05 -8.28
C HIS A 133 -14.55 8.28 -6.99
N ILE A 134 -15.15 7.85 -5.87
CA ILE A 134 -14.46 7.73 -4.59
C ILE A 134 -13.94 6.30 -4.50
N ASN A 135 -12.63 6.14 -4.63
CA ASN A 135 -11.98 4.84 -4.52
C ASN A 135 -11.49 4.65 -3.09
N ARG A 136 -11.72 3.46 -2.53
CA ARG A 136 -11.34 3.11 -1.15
C ARG A 136 -10.84 1.68 -1.06
N VAL A 137 -9.72 1.48 -0.38
CA VAL A 137 -9.25 0.16 0.03
C VAL A 137 -8.91 0.16 1.51
N THR A 138 -9.42 -0.82 2.25
CA THR A 138 -9.11 -1.03 3.67
C THR A 138 -8.37 -2.34 3.84
N PHE A 139 -7.20 -2.30 4.45
CA PHE A 139 -6.38 -3.48 4.66
C PHE A 139 -5.67 -3.45 6.02
N ASP A 140 -5.48 -4.63 6.59
CA ASP A 140 -4.51 -4.86 7.65
C ASP A 140 -3.18 -5.30 7.03
N TYR A 141 -2.09 -4.99 7.72
CA TYR A 141 -0.78 -5.48 7.38
C TYR A 141 -0.04 -5.88 8.66
N ARG A 142 0.80 -6.92 8.57
CA ARG A 142 1.65 -7.39 9.64
C ARG A 142 2.95 -7.95 9.06
N GLN A 143 4.08 -7.53 9.60
CA GLN A 143 5.38 -8.08 9.26
C GLN A 143 5.37 -9.61 9.39
N LEU A 144 5.90 -10.28 8.38
CA LEU A 144 6.07 -11.73 8.38
C LEU A 144 7.17 -12.12 9.35
N GLU A 145 6.94 -13.21 10.07
CA GLU A 145 7.99 -13.83 10.88
C GLU A 145 8.97 -14.62 9.99
N PRO A 146 10.23 -14.81 10.40
CA PRO A 146 11.23 -15.52 9.61
C PRO A 146 10.79 -16.91 9.12
N TYR A 147 10.13 -17.70 9.96
CA TYR A 147 9.65 -19.04 9.60
C TYR A 147 8.51 -19.03 8.56
N GLU A 148 7.78 -17.90 8.42
CA GLU A 148 6.73 -17.73 7.42
C GLU A 148 7.31 -17.42 6.05
N LEU A 149 8.54 -16.92 5.98
CA LEU A 149 9.30 -16.74 4.75
C LEU A 149 9.84 -18.08 4.23
N GLU A 150 10.16 -19.01 5.13
CA GLU A 150 10.70 -20.33 4.81
C GLU A 150 9.63 -21.36 4.37
N ASN A 151 8.37 -21.19 4.79
CA ASN A 151 7.28 -22.13 4.52
C ASN A 151 6.20 -21.55 3.58
N PRO A 152 6.32 -21.73 2.25
CA PRO A 152 5.42 -21.13 1.27
C PRO A 152 4.01 -21.76 1.18
N ASN A 153 3.69 -22.79 1.97
CA ASN A 153 2.49 -23.64 1.79
C ASN A 153 1.16 -23.02 2.29
N GLY A 154 0.96 -21.72 2.17
CA GLY A 154 -0.29 -21.07 2.57
C GLY A 154 -0.59 -19.83 1.74
N ASN A 155 -1.07 -20.03 0.50
CA ASN A 155 -1.42 -18.95 -0.44
C ASN A 155 -0.30 -17.91 -0.64
N SER A 156 0.95 -18.33 -0.50
CA SER A 156 2.07 -17.43 -0.67
C SER A 156 2.20 -17.08 -2.15
N ILE A 157 2.61 -15.86 -2.44
CA ILE A 157 3.29 -15.50 -3.69
C ILE A 157 4.79 -15.54 -3.35
N PRO A 158 5.41 -16.74 -3.22
CA PRO A 158 6.77 -16.88 -2.70
C PRO A 158 7.85 -16.59 -3.75
N GLU A 159 7.52 -16.60 -5.04
CA GLU A 159 8.54 -16.72 -6.10
C GLU A 159 8.97 -15.40 -6.76
N PHE A 160 8.23 -14.30 -6.57
CA PHE A 160 8.36 -13.16 -7.48
C PHE A 160 9.41 -12.11 -7.05
N CYS A 161 9.85 -12.14 -5.79
CA CYS A 161 10.88 -11.22 -5.27
C CYS A 161 12.26 -11.87 -5.10
N LEU A 162 12.42 -13.13 -5.49
CA LEU A 162 13.72 -13.85 -5.49
C LEU A 162 14.49 -13.72 -6.81
N SER A 163 14.01 -12.96 -7.78
CA SER A 163 14.70 -12.80 -9.07
C SER A 163 15.70 -11.65 -9.05
N THR A 164 16.88 -11.87 -8.49
CA THR A 164 18.15 -11.32 -9.02
C THR A 164 19.34 -12.13 -8.53
N LEU A 165 19.75 -13.10 -9.34
CA LEU A 165 21.16 -13.37 -9.65
C LEU A 165 21.25 -13.67 -11.14
#